data_AF-A0AAD8FF55-F1
#
_entry.id   AF-A0AAD8FF55-F1
#
_cell.length_a   1.000
_cell.length_b   1.000
_cell.length_c   1.000
_cell.angle_alpha   90.00
_cell.angle_beta   90.00
_cell.angle_gamma   90.00
#
_symmetry.space_group_name_H-M   'P 1'
#
loop_
_entity.id
_entity.type
_entity.pdbx_description
1 polymer ?
#
loop_
_entity_poly.entity_id
_entity_poly.type
_entity_poly.pdbx_seq_one_letter_code
_entity_poly.pdbx_strand_id
1 'polypeptide(L)' 'QAACADFCIELYSPVCGSDGKTYSNTCFLNAASCHAGGTIKLVSHGTCSGNGGAILL' A
#
# COMPACT_ATOMS: atom_id res chain seq x y z
N GLN A 1 1.32 -2.67 -20.79
CA GLN A 1 0.44 -3.14 -19.69
C GLN A 1 -0.99 -2.73 -19.97
N ALA A 2 -1.96 -3.60 -19.63
CA ALA A 2 -3.37 -3.23 -19.57
C ALA A 2 -3.57 -2.07 -18.58
N ALA A 3 -4.55 -1.20 -18.84
CA ALA A 3 -4.77 0.03 -18.09
C ALA A 3 -4.76 -0.20 -16.55
N CYS A 4 -4.11 0.71 -15.82
CA CYS A 4 -4.09 0.69 -14.36
C CYS A 4 -5.47 1.04 -13.79
N ALA A 5 -5.73 0.63 -12.54
CA ALA A 5 -6.94 1.04 -11.84
C ALA A 5 -6.85 2.54 -11.47
N ASP A 6 -7.50 3.40 -12.25
CA ASP A 6 -7.57 4.86 -11.96
C ASP A 6 -8.60 5.21 -10.88
N PHE A 7 -9.54 4.30 -10.59
CA PHE A 7 -10.61 4.53 -9.62
C PHE A 7 -10.55 3.51 -8.49
N CYS A 8 -10.51 4.00 -7.26
CA CYS A 8 -10.55 3.20 -6.04
C CYS A 8 -11.64 3.71 -5.10
N ILE A 9 -12.32 2.79 -4.44
CA ILE A 9 -13.22 3.16 -3.34
C ILE A 9 -12.42 3.76 -2.19
N GLU A 10 -12.95 4.79 -1.56
CA GLU A 10 -12.33 5.45 -0.40
C GLU A 10 -12.64 4.72 0.92
N LEU A 11 -12.49 3.39 0.91
CA LEU A 11 -12.58 2.58 2.11
C LEU A 11 -11.22 2.54 2.81
N TYR A 12 -11.13 3.03 4.05
CA TYR A 12 -9.89 3.01 4.80
C TYR A 12 -9.62 1.61 5.40
N SER A 13 -8.67 0.89 4.81
CA SER A 13 -8.16 -0.41 5.25
C SER A 13 -6.66 -0.47 4.92
N PRO A 14 -5.81 0.20 5.72
CA PRO A 14 -4.46 0.55 5.30
C PRO A 14 -3.59 -0.68 5.04
N VAL A 15 -2.66 -0.54 4.10
CA VAL A 15 -1.67 -1.56 3.75
C VAL A 15 -0.29 -0.94 3.56
N CYS A 16 0.76 -1.68 3.88
CA CYS A 16 2.14 -1.26 3.67
C CYS A 16 2.67 -1.82 2.35
N GLY A 17 3.25 -0.96 1.51
CA GLY A 17 3.95 -1.34 0.29
C GLY A 17 5.44 -1.60 0.51
N SER A 18 6.07 -2.33 -0.40
CA SER A 18 7.50 -2.63 -0.41
C SER A 18 8.38 -1.41 -0.70
N ASP A 19 7.77 -0.30 -1.12
CA ASP A 19 8.39 1.01 -1.25
C ASP A 19 8.34 1.82 0.07
N GLY A 20 7.87 1.21 1.16
CA GLY A 20 7.78 1.83 2.49
C GLY A 20 6.60 2.80 2.64
N LYS A 21 5.69 2.89 1.66
CA LYS A 21 4.52 3.75 1.74
C LYS A 21 3.29 3.02 2.26
N THR A 22 2.52 3.71 3.08
CA THR A 22 1.17 3.27 3.45
C THR A 22 0.19 3.68 2.36
N TYR A 23 -0.63 2.74 1.92
CA TYR A 23 -1.74 2.97 1.02
C TYR A 23 -3.07 2.83 1.77
N SER A 24 -4.04 3.68 1.46
CA SER A 24 -5.34 3.70 2.15
C SER A 24 -6.09 2.38 2.09
N ASN A 25 -5.91 1.62 1.00
CA ASN A 25 -6.32 0.23 0.85
C ASN A 25 -5.56 -0.46 -0.30
N THR A 26 -5.82 -1.75 -0.49
CA THR A 26 -5.21 -2.58 -1.53
C THR A 26 -5.43 -2.05 -2.95
N CYS A 27 -6.54 -1.37 -3.23
CA CYS A 27 -6.77 -0.79 -4.56
C CYS A 27 -5.75 0.31 -4.84
N PHE A 28 -5.54 1.24 -3.90
CA PHE A 28 -4.54 2.30 -4.05
C PHE A 28 -3.12 1.74 -4.17
N LEU A 29 -2.79 0.66 -3.44
CA LEU A 29 -1.51 -0.04 -3.59
C LEU A 29 -1.35 -0.62 -5.00
N ASN A 30 -2.39 -1.30 -5.51
CA ASN A 30 -2.35 -1.93 -6.83
C ASN A 30 -2.28 -0.90 -7.96
N ALA A 31 -3.01 0.20 -7.86
CA ALA A 31 -2.94 1.32 -8.78
C ALA A 31 -1.51 1.87 -8.83
N ALA A 32 -0.94 2.23 -7.68
CA ALA A 32 0.43 2.73 -7.58
C ALA A 32 1.46 1.71 -8.10
N SER A 33 1.29 0.43 -7.75
CA SER A 33 2.15 -0.64 -8.26
C SER A 33 2.09 -0.71 -9.79
N CYS A 34 0.90 -0.68 -10.38
CA CYS A 34 0.71 -0.69 -11.83
C CYS A 34 1.42 0.51 -12.51
N HIS A 35 1.22 1.73 -12.00
CA HIS A 35 1.90 2.93 -12.52
C HIS A 35 3.43 2.88 -12.35
N ALA A 36 3.91 2.18 -11.32
CA ALA A 36 5.34 1.94 -11.08
C ALA A 36 5.91 0.70 -11.80
N GLY A 37 5.18 0.13 -12.78
CA GLY A 37 5.64 -1.03 -13.55
C GLY A 37 5.57 -2.36 -12.80
N GLY A 38 4.71 -2.47 -11.79
CA GLY A 38 4.46 -3.68 -11.00
C GLY A 38 5.50 -3.95 -9.91
N THR A 39 6.35 -2.97 -9.58
CA THR A 39 7.47 -3.12 -8.66
C THR A 39 7.09 -3.07 -7.18
N ILE A 40 5.95 -2.44 -6.85
CA ILE A 40 5.50 -2.27 -5.46
C ILE A 40 4.67 -3.49 -5.05
N LYS A 41 5.10 -4.18 -3.99
CA LYS A 41 4.42 -5.36 -3.43
C LYS A 41 3.79 -5.04 -2.09
N LEU A 42 2.71 -5.74 -1.76
CA LEU A 42 2.14 -5.71 -0.42
C LEU A 42 3.14 -6.34 0.58
N VAL A 43 3.45 -5.62 1.65
CA VAL A 43 4.32 -6.07 2.75
C VAL A 43 3.51 -6.49 3.96
N SER A 44 2.53 -5.70 4.36
CA SER A 44 1.68 -6.00 5.52
C SER A 44 0.30 -5.35 5.38
N HIS A 45 -0.71 -5.97 6.00
CA HIS A 45 -1.93 -5.27 6.35
C HIS A 45 -1.63 -4.32 7.53
N GLY A 46 -2.21 -3.12 7.50
CA GLY A 46 -1.86 -2.01 8.38
C GLY A 46 -0.91 -1.00 7.73
N THR A 47 -0.65 0.10 8.43
CA THR A 47 0.29 1.12 7.98
C THR A 47 1.73 0.60 7.98
N CYS A 48 2.61 1.17 7.16
CA CYS A 48 4.04 0.91 7.30
C CYS A 48 4.51 1.39 8.68
N SER A 49 5.37 0.58 9.32
CA SER A 49 5.96 0.93 10.61
C SER A 49 7.04 1.99 10.41
N GLY A 50 6.63 3.25 10.38
CA GLY A 50 7.52 4.40 10.50
C GLY A 50 7.52 4.88 11.94
N ASN A 51 8.29 4.23 12.82
CA ASN A 51 8.50 4.65 14.21
C ASN A 51 7.22 4.97 15.02
N GLY A 52 6.32 4.00 15.18
CA GLY A 52 5.25 4.00 16.18
C GLY A 52 5.38 2.75 17.05
N GLY A 53 5.97 2.91 18.23
CA GLY A 53 6.54 1.83 19.03
C GLY A 53 5.57 0.72 19.42
N ALA A 54 6.03 -0.52 19.27
CA ALA A 54 5.88 -1.53 20.30
C ALA A 54 7.29 -1.80 20.85
N ILE A 55 7.66 -1.11 21.93
CA ILE A 55 8.60 -1.69 22.88
C ILE A 55 7.94 -2.99 23.32
N LEU A 56 8.53 -4.12 22.91
CA LEU A 56 8.25 -5.40 23.53
C LEU A 56 8.65 -5.25 25.01
N LEU A 57 7.66 -5.20 25.89
CA LEU A 57 7.86 -5.56 27.31
C LEU A 57 8.25 -7.04 27.38
#